data_AF-A0A9P7BRN1-F1
#
_entry.id   AF-A0A9P7BRN1-F1
#
_cell.length_a   1.000
_cell.length_b   1.000
_cell.length_c   1.000
_cell.angle_alpha   90.00
_cell.angle_beta   90.00
_cell.angle_gamma   90.00
#
_symmetry.space_group_name_H-M   'P 1'
#
loop_
_entity.id
_entity.type
_entity.pdbx_description
1 polymer ?
#
loop_
_entity_poly.entity_id
_entity_poly.type
_entity_poly.pdbx_seq_one_letter_code
_entity_poly.pdbx_strand_id
1 'polypeptide(L)'
;MITISKEEDACIFYCQEYTKLNAEKYLKRLEEMEEVDICYMTNPRHPILQCTNRIYGTLDEYRLYLSNNEEEEMEASKNTAFGD
;
A
#
# COMPACT_ATOMS: atom_id res chain seq x y z
N MET A 1 -14.83 -2.93 -2.99
CA MET A 1 -13.71 -2.70 -2.05
C MET A 1 -13.03 -1.43 -2.52
N ILE A 2 -12.73 -0.47 -1.65
CA ILE A 2 -11.95 0.70 -2.07
C ILE A 2 -10.50 0.23 -2.10
N THR A 3 -9.90 0.21 -3.28
CA THR A 3 -8.48 -0.06 -3.45
C THR A 3 -7.77 1.29 -3.40
N ILE A 4 -6.82 1.42 -2.49
CA ILE A 4 -5.94 2.59 -2.37
C ILE A 4 -4.57 2.07 -2.81
N SER A 5 -3.95 2.77 -3.76
CA SER A 5 -2.62 2.38 -4.22
C SER A 5 -1.55 2.81 -3.21
N LYS A 6 -0.35 2.24 -3.32
CA LYS A 6 0.80 2.65 -2.51
C LYS A 6 1.14 4.14 -2.65
N GLU A 7 0.92 4.75 -3.82
CA GLU A 7 1.14 6.18 -4.01
C GLU A 7 0.09 7.04 -3.31
N GLU A 8 -1.15 6.55 -3.26
CA GLU A 8 -2.25 7.23 -2.61
C GLU A 8 -2.19 7.10 -1.08
N ASP A 9 -1.73 5.96 -0.55
CA ASP A 9 -1.58 5.73 0.89
C ASP A 9 -0.66 6.77 1.57
N ALA A 10 0.42 7.14 0.90
CA ALA A 10 1.43 8.04 1.44
C ALA A 10 0.83 9.44 1.55
N CYS A 11 0.04 9.84 0.56
CA CYS A 11 -0.70 11.10 0.60
C CYS A 11 -1.72 11.10 1.75
N ILE A 12 -2.48 10.01 1.92
CA ILE A 12 -3.47 9.89 3.00
C ILE A 12 -2.79 9.95 4.38
N PHE A 13 -1.68 9.23 4.57
CA PHE A 13 -0.93 9.20 5.82
C PHE A 13 -0.41 10.57 6.24
N TYR A 14 0.09 11.36 5.28
CA TYR A 14 0.51 12.74 5.52
C TYR A 14 -0.64 13.76 5.47
N CYS A 15 -1.89 13.31 5.41
CA CYS A 15 -3.09 14.14 5.34
C CYS A 15 -3.06 15.16 4.18
N GLN A 16 -2.62 14.73 3.00
CA GLN A 16 -2.52 15.54 1.79
C GLN A 16 -3.41 15.00 0.67
N GLU A 17 -3.77 15.88 -0.25
CA GLU A 17 -4.43 15.48 -1.49
C GLU A 17 -3.49 14.64 -2.37
N TYR A 18 -4.06 13.64 -3.01
CA TYR A 18 -3.33 12.81 -3.97
C TYR A 18 -2.96 13.62 -5.21
N THR A 19 -1.66 13.83 -5.38
CA THR A 19 -1.04 14.32 -6.61
C THR A 19 0.26 13.54 -6.82
N LYS A 20 0.72 13.37 -8.07
CA LYS A 20 1.99 12.68 -8.36
C LYS A 20 3.17 13.29 -7.59
N LEU A 21 3.23 14.62 -7.52
CA LEU A 21 4.26 15.35 -6.79
C LEU A 21 4.23 15.05 -5.28
N ASN A 22 3.03 15.01 -4.67
CA ASN A 22 2.88 14.67 -3.27
C ASN A 22 3.28 13.21 -3.02
N ALA A 23 2.80 12.29 -3.84
CA ALA A 23 3.12 10.88 -3.73
C ALA A 23 4.64 10.64 -3.78
N GLU A 24 5.33 11.15 -4.80
CA GLU A 24 6.79 11.04 -4.94
C GLU A 24 7.53 11.61 -3.72
N LYS A 25 7.11 12.79 -3.25
CA LYS A 25 7.71 13.45 -2.07
C LYS A 25 7.54 12.61 -0.81
N TYR A 26 6.37 12.02 -0.58
CA TYR A 26 6.07 11.29 0.64
C TYR A 26 6.59 9.86 0.62
N LEU A 27 6.59 9.20 -0.54
CA LEU A 27 7.25 7.91 -0.72
C LEU A 27 8.76 8.02 -0.46
N LYS A 28 9.42 9.05 -1.01
CA LYS A 28 10.84 9.29 -0.73
C LYS A 28 11.13 9.47 0.76
N ARG A 29 10.24 10.14 1.50
CA ARG A 29 10.39 10.30 2.96
C ARG A 29 10.29 8.98 3.69
N LEU A 30 9.46 8.04 3.23
CA LEU A 30 9.35 6.70 3.81
C LEU A 30 10.60 5.88 3.52
N GLU A 31 11.13 5.95 2.30
CA GLU A 31 12.39 5.30 1.92
C GLU A 31 13.56 5.76 2.81
N GLU A 32 13.62 7.06 3.13
CA GLU A 32 14.64 7.65 4.01
C GLU A 32 14.56 7.18 5.48
N MET A 33 13.41 6.65 5.93
CA MET A 33 13.24 6.19 7.31
C MET A 33 13.84 4.80 7.56
N GLU A 34 14.02 4.01 6.50
CA GLU A 34 14.46 2.61 6.52
C GLU A 34 13.57 1.68 7.39
N GLU A 35 13.46 0.41 7.00
CA GLU A 35 12.76 -0.65 7.75
C GLU A 35 11.29 -0.40 8.15
N VAL A 36 10.63 0.63 7.62
CA VAL A 36 9.22 0.95 7.84
C VAL A 36 8.45 0.93 6.52
N ASP A 37 7.15 0.62 6.59
CA ASP A 37 6.23 0.81 5.46
C ASP A 37 4.86 1.27 5.97
N ILE A 38 4.05 1.82 5.08
CA ILE A 38 2.66 2.16 5.35
C ILE A 38 1.79 0.92 5.12
N CYS A 39 0.94 0.61 6.09
CA CYS A 39 0.01 -0.50 6.03
C CYS A 39 -1.34 -0.13 6.65
N TYR A 40 -2.28 -1.08 6.64
CA TYR A 40 -3.57 -0.94 7.30
C TYR A 40 -4.00 -2.27 7.92
N MET A 41 -4.89 -2.23 8.91
CA MET A 41 -5.46 -3.45 9.51
C MET A 41 -6.78 -3.83 8.82
N THR A 42 -7.81 -3.02 9.04
CA THR A 42 -9.17 -3.29 8.54
C THR A 42 -9.66 -2.23 7.56
N ASN A 43 -9.32 -0.95 7.81
CA ASN A 43 -9.78 0.16 6.99
C ASN A 43 -8.60 0.76 6.20
N PRO A 44 -8.56 0.62 4.86
CA PRO A 44 -7.47 1.16 4.04
C PRO A 44 -7.43 2.69 4.01
N ARG A 45 -8.46 3.38 4.52
CA ARG A 45 -8.43 4.85 4.67
C ARG A 45 -7.72 5.32 5.94
N HIS A 46 -7.34 4.41 6.83
CA HIS A 46 -6.63 4.71 8.06
C HIS A 46 -5.23 4.09 8.01
N PRO A 47 -4.32 4.63 7.18
CA PRO A 47 -2.96 4.13 7.09
C PRO A 47 -2.22 4.30 8.41
N ILE A 48 -1.34 3.35 8.71
CA ILE A 48 -0.44 3.37 9.85
C ILE A 48 0.99 3.10 9.36
N LEU A 49 1.96 3.74 10.01
CA LEU A 49 3.38 3.47 9.77
C LEU A 49 3.82 2.36 10.72
N GLN A 50 4.40 1.30 10.18
CA GLN A 50 4.84 0.17 10.98
C GLN A 50 6.18 -0.39 10.47
N CYS A 51 6.99 -0.93 11.39
CA CYS A 51 8.20 -1.64 11.01
C CYS A 51 7.87 -2.83 10.10
N THR A 52 8.56 -2.93 8.98
CA THR A 52 8.47 -4.03 8.01
C THR A 52 8.57 -5.40 8.69
N ASN A 53 9.51 -5.58 9.61
CA ASN A 53 9.66 -6.82 10.39
C ASN A 53 8.37 -7.22 11.14
N ARG A 54 7.61 -6.26 11.65
CA ARG A 54 6.33 -6.54 12.33
C ARG A 54 5.24 -6.83 11.32
N ILE A 55 5.16 -6.08 10.22
CA ILE A 55 4.19 -6.34 9.13
C ILE A 55 4.34 -7.78 8.63
N TYR A 56 5.57 -8.19 8.30
CA TYR A 56 5.85 -9.55 7.80
C TYR A 56 5.76 -10.62 8.89
N GLY A 57 5.95 -10.26 10.16
CA GLY A 57 5.79 -11.16 11.30
C GLY A 57 4.33 -11.45 11.67
N THR A 58 3.39 -10.57 11.29
CA THR A 58 1.95 -10.66 11.62
C THR A 58 1.08 -10.30 10.41
N LEU A 59 1.22 -11.07 9.33
CA LEU A 59 0.51 -10.87 8.05
C LEU A 59 -1.02 -10.98 8.15
N ASP A 60 -1.54 -11.59 9.22
CA ASP A 60 -2.96 -11.66 9.53
C ASP A 60 -3.51 -10.36 10.13
N GLU A 61 -2.64 -9.57 10.78
CA GLU A 61 -2.97 -8.30 11.41
C GLU A 61 -2.81 -7.11 10.45
N TYR A 62 -1.74 -7.11 9.65
CA TYR A 62 -1.41 -5.99 8.76
C TYR A 62 -1.50 -6.36 7.28
N ARG A 63 -2.05 -5.44 6.50
CA ARG A 63 -2.19 -5.53 5.05
C ARG A 63 -1.44 -4.37 4.42
N LEU A 64 -0.64 -4.69 3.40
CA LEU A 64 0.05 -3.69 2.59
C LEU A 64 -0.87 -3.17 1.50
N TYR A 65 -0.63 -1.92 1.10
CA TYR A 65 -1.20 -1.37 -0.12
C TYR A 65 -0.43 -1.90 -1.32
N LEU A 66 -1.13 -2.14 -2.41
CA LEU A 66 -0.54 -2.65 -3.63
C LEU A 66 -0.02 -1.48 -4.46
N SER A 67 1.10 -1.70 -5.13
CA SER A 67 1.46 -0.85 -6.26
C SER A 67 0.53 -1.11 -7.43
N ASN A 68 0.38 -0.13 -8.32
CA ASN A 68 -0.46 -0.27 -9.51
C ASN A 68 -0.07 -1.49 -10.36
N ASN A 69 1.21 -1.85 -10.40
CA ASN A 69 1.70 -3.03 -11.12
C ASN A 69 1.25 -4.35 -10.48
N GLU A 70 1.26 -4.45 -9.14
CA GLU A 70 0.84 -5.65 -8.41
C GLU A 70 -0.68 -5.87 -8.52
N GLU A 71 -1.47 -4.81 -8.65
CA GLU A 71 -2.90 -4.91 -8.92
C GLU A 71 -3.20 -5.51 -10.29
N GLU A 72 -2.47 -5.08 -11.33
CA GLU A 72 -2.63 -5.60 -12.70
C GLU A 72 -2.29 -7.10 -12.79
N GLU A 73 -1.26 -7.55 -12.09
CA GLU A 73 -0.86 -8.96 -12.05
C GLU A 73 -1.88 -9.86 -11.32
N MET A 74 -2.49 -9.37 -10.24
CA MET A 74 -3.55 -10.10 -9.54
C MET A 74 -4.85 -10.20 -10.35
N GLU A 75 -5.21 -9.17 -11.10
CA GLU A 75 -6.38 -9.25 -11.99
C GLU A 75 -6.13 -10.17 -13.19
N ALA A 76 -4.91 -10.17 -13.75
CA ALA A 76 -4.54 -11.09 -14.83
C ALA A 76 -4.58 -12.57 -14.41
N SER A 77 -4.17 -12.87 -13.17
CA SER A 77 -4.17 -14.24 -12.62
C SER A 77 -5.56 -14.75 -12.22
N LYS A 78 -6.52 -13.87 -11.89
CA LYS A 78 -7.93 -14.26 -11.69
C LYS A 78 -8.61 -14.64 -13.01
N ASN A 79 -8.29 -13.94 -14.10
CA ASN A 79 -8.92 -14.14 -15.41
C ASN A 79 -8.46 -15.41 -16.13
N THR A 80 -7.34 -16.00 -15.71
CA THR A 80 -6.82 -17.28 -16.23
C THR A 80 -7.37 -18.50 -15.50
N ALA A 81 -8.03 -18.32 -14.33
CA ALA A 81 -8.58 -19.43 -13.53
C ALA A 81 -10.01 -19.84 -13.90
N PHE A 82 -10.66 -19.17 -14.86
CA PHE A 82 -12.05 -19.43 -15.29
C PHE A 82 -12.19 -19.81 -16.78
N GLY A 83 -11.09 -20.19 -17.43
CA GLY A 83 -11.09 -20.63 -18.83
C GLY A 83 -10.53 -22.04 -18.98
N ASP A 84 -11.32 -23.05 -18.63
CA ASP A 84 -11.28 -24.43 -19.16
C ASP A 84 -12.67 -25.06 -19.07
#